data_AF-A0A0C9XXK1-F1
#
_entry.id   AF-A0A0C9XXK1-F1
#
_cell.length_a   1.000
_cell.length_b   1.000
_cell.length_c   1.000
_cell.angle_alpha   90.00
_cell.angle_beta   90.00
_cell.angle_gamma   90.00
#
_symmetry.space_group_name_H-M   'P 1'
#
loop_
_entity.id
_entity.type
_entity.pdbx_description
1 polymer ?
#
loop_
_entity_poly.entity_id
_entity_poly.type
_entity_poly.pdbx_seq_one_letter_code
_entity_poly.pdbx_strand_id
1 'polypeptide(L)'
;MQVLLSSLSLDFDFETDYTGSYSTLCNVVDNGQLINTSRYVPNGGYYIVEYDVVLAFGLTELAAQYAWKENGVEKRCPAKITYDFQ
;
A
#
# COMPACT_ATOMS: atom_id res chain seq x y z
N MET A 1 -5.73 16.85 14.59
CA MET A 1 -6.02 16.29 13.24
C MET A 1 -4.75 15.63 12.76
N GLN A 2 -4.67 14.31 12.90
CA GLN A 2 -3.50 13.52 12.51
C GLN A 2 -4.06 12.21 11.94
N VAL A 3 -3.99 12.05 10.62
CA VAL A 3 -4.33 10.80 9.95
C VAL A 3 -3.01 10.04 9.84
N LEU A 4 -2.88 8.98 10.61
CA LEU A 4 -1.73 8.08 10.54
C LEU A 4 -1.88 7.24 9.28
N LEU A 5 -1.05 7.51 8.28
CA LEU A 5 -0.88 6.64 7.11
C LEU A 5 -0.01 5.46 7.56
N SER A 6 -0.62 4.32 7.84
CA SER A 6 0.12 3.08 8.09
C SER A 6 0.75 2.61 6.79
N SER A 7 2.06 2.73 6.69
CA SER A 7 2.90 2.08 5.70
C SER A 7 2.75 0.56 5.83
N LEU A 8 2.17 -0.11 4.83
CA LEU A 8 2.28 -1.56 4.70
C LEU A 8 3.63 -1.87 4.03
N SER A 9 4.54 -2.45 4.79
CA SER A 9 5.71 -3.18 4.29
C SER A 9 5.23 -4.53 3.74
N LEU A 10 5.54 -4.83 2.47
CA LEU A 10 5.27 -6.13 1.87
C LEU A 10 6.41 -7.09 2.23
N ASP A 11 6.12 -8.07 3.09
CA ASP A 11 7.04 -9.15 3.43
C ASP A 11 7.04 -10.18 2.28
N PHE A 12 8.19 -10.33 1.60
CA PHE A 12 8.41 -11.39 0.62
C PHE A 12 9.21 -12.49 1.33
N ASP A 13 8.52 -13.53 1.82
CA ASP A 13 9.15 -14.61 2.58
C ASP A 13 10.07 -15.46 1.69
N PHE A 14 11.38 -15.23 1.80
CA PHE A 14 12.41 -16.20 1.44
C PHE A 14 12.93 -16.80 2.75
N GLU A 15 12.63 -18.08 3.00
CA GLU A 15 13.00 -18.76 4.25
C GLU A 15 14.51 -18.78 4.41
N THR A 16 15.05 -17.90 5.26
CA THR A 16 16.46 -17.89 5.65
C THR A 16 16.61 -17.99 7.15
N ASP A 17 17.32 -19.02 7.58
CA ASP A 17 17.68 -19.36 8.96
C ASP A 17 18.72 -18.39 9.56
N TYR A 18 18.37 -17.10 9.66
CA TYR A 18 19.18 -16.08 10.34
C TYR A 18 18.30 -15.08 11.08
N THR A 19 18.69 -14.70 12.30
CA THR A 19 18.18 -13.54 13.06
C THR A 19 18.62 -12.21 12.41
N GLY A 20 18.41 -12.08 11.10
CA GLY A 20 18.76 -10.92 10.30
C GLY A 20 17.60 -9.93 10.25
N SER A 21 17.87 -8.68 10.60
CA SER A 21 16.97 -7.57 10.30
C SER A 21 16.79 -7.45 8.78
N TYR A 22 15.54 -7.52 8.32
CA TYR A 22 15.20 -7.32 6.91
C TYR A 22 15.54 -5.89 6.47
N SER A 23 16.02 -5.74 5.24
CA SER A 23 16.21 -4.44 4.61
C SER A 23 14.95 -4.03 3.83
N THR A 24 14.50 -2.80 4.03
CA THR A 24 13.40 -2.22 3.24
C THR A 24 13.86 -2.00 1.80
N LEU A 25 13.24 -2.70 0.84
CA LEU A 25 13.55 -2.53 -0.59
C LEU A 25 12.99 -1.22 -1.14
N CYS A 26 11.73 -0.93 -0.85
CA CYS A 26 11.06 0.29 -1.29
C CYS A 26 9.84 0.61 -0.43
N ASN A 27 9.41 1.87 -0.48
CA ASN A 27 8.22 2.38 0.16
C ASN A 27 7.14 2.67 -0.90
N VAL A 28 5.93 2.16 -0.68
CA VAL A 28 4.76 2.42 -1.56
C VAL A 28 3.92 3.54 -0.94
N VAL A 29 3.76 4.63 -1.67
CA VAL A 29 3.15 5.86 -1.18
C VAL A 29 1.90 6.20 -1.99
N ASP A 30 0.81 6.52 -1.28
CA ASP A 30 -0.40 7.06 -1.88
C ASP A 30 -0.25 8.56 -2.15
N ASN A 31 -0.75 8.98 -3.31
CA ASN A 31 -0.79 10.38 -3.71
C ASN A 31 -2.08 11.07 -3.24
N GLY A 32 -2.75 10.53 -2.22
CA GLY A 32 -4.01 11.01 -1.68
C GLY A 32 -5.23 10.59 -2.48
N GLN A 33 -5.12 9.60 -3.39
CA GLN A 33 -6.27 9.13 -4.16
C GLN A 33 -7.14 8.16 -3.37
N LEU A 34 -6.57 7.48 -2.35
CA LEU A 34 -7.29 6.52 -1.52
C LEU A 34 -8.28 7.17 -0.55
N ILE A 35 -8.08 8.44 -0.18
CA ILE A 35 -9.02 9.12 0.75
C ILE A 35 -10.45 9.20 0.16
N ASN A 36 -10.56 9.24 -1.17
CA ASN A 36 -11.84 9.29 -1.87
C ASN A 36 -12.60 7.96 -1.79
N THR A 37 -11.91 6.87 -1.46
CA THR A 37 -12.52 5.54 -1.28
C THR A 37 -12.87 5.29 0.18
N SER A 38 -12.69 6.30 1.05
CA SER A 38 -12.96 6.17 2.47
C SER A 38 -14.47 6.11 2.76
N ARG A 39 -14.85 5.23 3.68
CA ARG A 39 -16.21 5.13 4.20
C ARG A 39 -16.28 5.66 5.62
N TYR A 40 -17.19 6.59 5.88
CA TYR A 40 -17.46 7.06 7.22
C TYR A 40 -18.21 6.00 8.03
N VAL A 41 -17.75 5.75 9.25
CA VAL A 41 -18.40 4.84 10.20
C VAL A 41 -19.01 5.66 11.34
N PRO A 42 -20.35 5.85 11.34
CA PRO A 42 -21.02 6.72 12.32
C PRO A 42 -20.84 6.27 13.77
N ASN A 43 -20.87 4.96 14.02
CA ASN A 43 -20.77 4.39 15.37
C ASN A 43 -19.37 4.47 16.00
N GLY A 44 -18.39 5.02 15.30
CA GLY A 44 -17.06 5.27 15.85
C GLY A 44 -16.46 6.62 15.48
N GLY A 45 -17.11 7.41 14.63
CA GLY A 45 -16.61 8.72 14.22
C GLY A 45 -15.29 8.67 13.46
N TYR A 46 -15.01 7.58 12.73
CA TYR A 46 -13.78 7.39 11.97
C TYR A 46 -14.09 7.01 10.51
N TYR A 47 -13.06 7.11 9.66
CA TYR A 47 -13.12 6.72 8.25
C TYR A 47 -12.31 5.43 8.05
N ILE A 48 -12.82 4.50 7.25
CA ILE A 48 -12.12 3.27 6.86
C ILE A 48 -11.77 3.37 5.37
N VAL A 49 -10.56 2.98 5.01
CA VAL A 49 -10.14 2.75 3.63
C VAL A 49 -9.67 1.29 3.53
N GLU A 50 -10.27 0.52 2.63
CA GLU A 50 -9.90 -0.87 2.36
C GLU A 50 -9.36 -0.97 0.93
N TYR A 51 -8.11 -1.45 0.80
CA TYR A 51 -7.43 -1.57 -0.47
C TYR A 51 -6.39 -2.69 -0.44
N ASP A 52 -6.06 -3.21 -1.62
CA ASP A 52 -4.96 -4.13 -1.87
C ASP A 52 -3.79 -3.36 -2.48
N VAL A 53 -2.56 -3.72 -2.11
CA VAL A 53 -1.36 -3.23 -2.79
C VAL A 53 -0.95 -4.23 -3.85
N VAL A 54 -0.96 -3.80 -5.11
CA VAL A 54 -0.60 -4.63 -6.26
C VAL A 54 0.79 -4.22 -6.73
N LEU A 55 1.77 -5.10 -6.52
CA LEU A 55 3.10 -4.97 -7.11
C LEU A 55 3.12 -5.68 -8.47
N ALA A 56 3.49 -4.94 -9.52
CA ALA A 56 3.69 -5.45 -10.86
C ALA A 56 5.18 -5.39 -11.21
N PHE A 57 5.76 -6.56 -11.50
CA PHE A 57 7.14 -6.70 -11.94
C PHE A 57 7.16 -6.83 -13.46
N GLY A 58 7.61 -5.79 -14.14
CA GLY A 58 8.02 -5.86 -15.53
C GLY A 58 9.42 -6.46 -15.68
N LEU A 59 9.94 -6.52 -16.92
CA LEU A 59 11.30 -7.01 -17.17
C LEU A 59 12.37 -6.16 -16.45
N THR A 60 12.18 -4.85 -16.38
CA THR A 60 13.13 -3.90 -15.77
C THR A 60 12.46 -2.85 -14.89
N GLU A 61 11.13 -2.87 -14.77
CA GLU A 61 10.36 -1.84 -14.07
C GLU A 61 9.53 -2.49 -12.95
N LEU A 62 9.69 -1.98 -11.73
CA LEU A 62 8.79 -2.24 -10.62
C LEU A 62 7.72 -1.14 -10.60
N ALA A 63 6.45 -1.54 -10.66
CA ALA A 63 5.32 -0.63 -10.53
C ALA A 63 4.43 -1.08 -9.35
N ALA A 64 3.82 -0.11 -8.67
CA ALA A 64 2.87 -0.36 -7.60
C ALA A 64 1.54 0.33 -7.92
N GLN A 65 0.44 -0.31 -7.52
CA GLN A 65 -0.90 0.22 -7.65
C GLN A 65 -1.67 -0.08 -6.37
N TYR A 66 -2.66 0.74 -6.05
CA TYR A 66 -3.69 0.36 -5.09
C TYR A 66 -4.92 -0.12 -5.83
N ALA A 67 -5.52 -1.21 -5.36
CA ALA A 67 -6.75 -1.76 -5.91
C ALA A 67 -7.83 -1.82 -4.84
N TRP A 68 -9.08 -1.59 -5.22
CA TRP A 68 -10.23 -1.75 -4.33
C TRP A 68 -11.45 -2.17 -5.13
N LYS A 69 -12.51 -2.62 -4.45
CA LYS A 69 -13.81 -2.89 -5.09
C LYS A 69 -14.80 -1.79 -4.77
N GLU A 70 -15.34 -1.19 -5.82
CA GLU A 70 -16.45 -0.24 -5.73
C GLU A 70 -17.66 -0.85 -6.44
N ASN A 71 -18.74 -1.11 -5.70
CA ASN A 71 -19.96 -1.75 -6.23
C ASN A 71 -19.68 -3.07 -6.96
N GLY A 72 -18.73 -3.87 -6.45
CA GLY A 72 -18.33 -5.15 -7.04
C GLY A 72 -17.40 -5.06 -8.25
N VAL A 73 -17.09 -3.85 -8.73
CA VAL A 73 -16.15 -3.62 -9.83
C VAL A 73 -14.78 -3.24 -9.26
N GLU A 74 -13.74 -3.93 -9.71
CA GLU A 74 -12.37 -3.59 -9.33
C GLU A 74 -11.97 -2.23 -9.93
N LYS A 75 -11.42 -1.38 -9.07
CA LYS A 75 -10.84 -0.09 -9.40
C LYS A 75 -9.37 -0.13 -9.03
N ARG A 76 -8.56 0.64 -9.75
CA ARG A 76 -7.13 0.77 -9.49
C ARG A 76 -6.70 2.22 -9.60
N CYS A 77 -5.72 2.60 -8.80
CA CYS A 77 -4.99 3.84 -8.96
C CYS A 77 -3.47 3.60 -8.88
N PRO A 78 -2.67 4.40 -9.61
CA PRO A 78 -1.22 4.29 -9.56
C PRO A 78 -0.69 4.69 -8.17
N ALA A 79 0.24 3.89 -7.63
CA ALA A 79 0.97 4.21 -6.41
C ALA A 79 2.38 4.69 -6.77
N LYS A 80 2.97 5.52 -5.91
CA LYS A 80 4.35 5.98 -6.08
C LYS A 80 5.29 5.05 -5.31
N ILE A 81 6.32 4.54 -5.98
CA ILE A 81 7.41 3.83 -5.31
C ILE A 81 8.52 4.84 -5.02
N THR A 82 8.97 4.87 -3.77
CA THR A 82 10.15 5.63 -3.34
C THR A 82 11.19 4.67 -2.77
N TYR A 83 12.45 4.89 -3.12
CA TYR A 83 13.58 4.12 -2.61
C TYR A 83 14.31 4.95 -1.56
N ASP A 84 14.72 4.30 -0.48
CA ASP A 84 15.63 4.92 0.46
C ASP A 84 17.03 4.89 -0.17
N PHE A 85 17.56 6.07 -0.52
CA PHE A 85 18.97 6.17 -0.91
C PHE A 85 19.79 6.06 0.39
N GLN A 86 20.44 4.93 0.59
CA GLN A 86 21.50 4.80 1.60
C GLN A 86 22.80 5.42 1.10
#